data_AF-A0A392T7U4-F1
#
_entry.id   AF-A0A392T7U4-F1
#
_cell.length_a   1.000
_cell.length_b   1.000
_cell.length_c   1.000
_cell.angle_alpha   90.00
_cell.angle_beta   90.00
_cell.angle_gamma   90.00
#
_symmetry.space_group_name_H-M   'P 1'
#
loop_
_entity.id
_entity.type
_entity.pdbx_description
1 polymer ?
#
loop_
_entity_poly.entity_id
_entity_poly.type
_entity_poly.pdbx_seq_one_letter_code
_entity_poly.pdbx_strand_id
1 'polypeptide(L)'
;VIAVPPYFGQAERRGLLQAAELAGINVLSLINEYSGAALQYGIDKDFSNESRHVVFYDMGSSSTYAALVYFSSYKSKEYGKTVSVNQFQ
;
A
#
# COMPACT_ATOMS: atom_id res chain seq x y z
N VAL A 1 -13.40 -0.32 -0.04
CA VAL A 1 -12.15 0.18 -0.70
C VAL A 1 -11.84 -0.77 -1.83
N ILE A 2 -11.49 -0.26 -3.01
CA ILE A 2 -11.19 -1.09 -4.20
C ILE A 2 -9.74 -0.82 -4.62
N ALA A 3 -8.99 -1.89 -4.89
CA ALA A 3 -7.65 -1.78 -5.45
C ALA A 3 -7.72 -1.58 -6.97
N VAL A 4 -6.86 -0.73 -7.51
CA VAL A 4 -6.78 -0.43 -8.94
C VAL A 4 -5.34 -0.49 -9.44
N PRO A 5 -5.13 -0.83 -10.72
CA PRO A 5 -3.80 -0.81 -11.31
C PRO A 5 -3.19 0.59 -11.25
N PRO A 6 -1.88 0.71 -11.04
CA PRO A 6 -1.26 2.00 -10.79
C PRO A 6 -1.20 2.90 -12.03
N TYR A 7 -1.27 2.31 -13.22
CA TYR A 7 -1.31 3.01 -14.49
C TYR A 7 -2.72 3.50 -14.87
N PHE A 8 -3.75 3.24 -14.05
CA PHE A 8 -5.09 3.80 -14.29
C PHE A 8 -5.10 5.31 -14.14
N GLY A 9 -5.47 5.99 -15.23
CA GLY A 9 -5.71 7.42 -15.28
C GLY A 9 -7.03 7.82 -14.64
N GLN A 10 -7.35 9.10 -14.77
CA GLN A 10 -8.56 9.67 -14.18
C GLN A 10 -9.84 9.18 -14.86
N ALA A 11 -9.78 8.92 -16.17
CA ALA A 11 -10.92 8.43 -16.94
C ALA A 11 -11.31 7.01 -16.50
N GLU A 12 -10.34 6.10 -16.40
CA GLU A 12 -10.54 4.72 -15.99
C GLU A 12 -11.04 4.63 -14.54
N ARG A 13 -10.47 5.43 -13.63
CA ARG A 13 -10.91 5.49 -12.22
C ARG A 13 -12.35 5.98 -12.08
N ARG A 14 -12.75 7.00 -12.85
CA ARG A 14 -14.14 7.48 -12.87
C ARG A 14 -15.09 6.43 -13.44
N GLY A 15 -14.69 5.75 -14.51
CA GLY A 15 -15.47 4.65 -15.10
C GLY A 15 -15.69 3.52 -14.09
N LEU A 16 -14.67 3.16 -13.32
CA LEU A 16 -14.78 2.15 -12.27
C LEU A 16 -15.73 2.58 -11.14
N LEU A 17 -15.68 3.85 -10.71
CA LEU A 17 -16.60 4.37 -9.69
C LEU A 17 -18.05 4.36 -10.16
N GLN A 18 -18.31 4.75 -11.42
CA GLN A 18 -19.64 4.68 -12.02
C GLN A 18 -20.14 3.23 -12.11
N ALA A 19 -19.29 2.30 -12.53
CA ALA A 19 -19.63 0.89 -12.56
C ALA A 19 -19.97 0.36 -11.15
N ALA A 20 -19.23 0.77 -10.13
CA ALA A 20 -19.51 0.39 -8.75
C ALA A 20 -20.83 1.01 -8.23
N GLU A 21 -21.14 2.25 -8.58
CA GLU A 21 -22.41 2.91 -8.26
C GLU A 21 -23.60 2.17 -8.89
N LEU A 22 -23.49 1.80 -10.17
CA LEU A 22 -24.51 0.99 -10.87
C LEU A 22 -24.68 -0.40 -10.24
N ALA A 23 -23.60 -0.98 -9.69
CA ALA A 23 -23.64 -2.23 -8.96
C ALA A 23 -24.16 -2.09 -7.51
N GLY A 24 -24.51 -0.88 -7.06
CA GLY A 24 -24.98 -0.61 -5.70
C GLY A 24 -23.89 -0.71 -4.63
N ILE A 25 -22.61 -0.59 -5.01
CA ILE A 25 -21.47 -0.71 -4.09
C ILE A 25 -21.01 0.68 -3.66
N ASN A 26 -21.04 0.94 -2.35
CA ASN A 26 -20.48 2.18 -1.79
C ASN A 26 -18.94 2.12 -1.75
N VAL A 27 -18.28 2.84 -2.67
CA VAL A 27 -16.82 2.90 -2.75
C VAL A 27 -16.26 4.00 -1.85
N LEU A 28 -15.65 3.60 -0.73
CA LEU A 28 -15.02 4.56 0.21
C LEU A 28 -13.76 5.24 -0.36
N SER A 29 -12.95 4.48 -1.10
CA SER A 29 -11.71 4.97 -1.72
C SER A 29 -11.18 3.97 -2.73
N LEU A 30 -10.43 4.47 -3.71
CA LEU A 30 -9.62 3.69 -4.63
C LEU A 30 -8.16 3.73 -4.16
N ILE A 31 -7.52 2.58 -4.06
CA ILE A 31 -6.11 2.45 -3.67
C ILE A 31 -5.31 1.76 -4.76
N ASN A 32 -4.02 2.05 -4.87
CA ASN A 32 -3.17 1.31 -5.79
C ASN A 32 -2.87 -0.08 -5.19
N GLU A 33 -2.81 -1.10 -6.04
CA GLU A 33 -2.52 -2.49 -5.66
C GLU A 33 -1.22 -2.62 -4.86
N TYR A 34 -0.10 -2.06 -5.35
CA TYR A 34 1.18 -2.08 -4.64
C TYR A 34 1.13 -1.38 -3.27
N SER A 35 0.26 -0.39 -3.08
CA SER A 35 0.12 0.30 -1.79
C SER A 35 -0.53 -0.62 -0.76
N GLY A 36 -1.52 -1.42 -1.18
CA GLY A 36 -2.11 -2.46 -0.34
C GLY A 36 -1.10 -3.56 0.01
N ALA A 37 -0.35 -4.04 -0.98
CA ALA A 37 0.70 -5.03 -0.77
C ALA A 37 1.81 -4.50 0.18
N ALA A 38 2.20 -3.24 0.01
CA ALA A 38 3.18 -2.59 0.88
C ALA A 38 2.68 -2.44 2.31
N LEU A 39 1.41 -2.06 2.51
CA LEU A 39 0.81 -1.96 3.83
C LEU A 39 0.84 -3.32 4.54
N GLN A 40 0.39 -4.38 3.86
CA GLN A 40 0.39 -5.73 4.43
C GLN A 40 1.81 -6.18 4.78
N TYR A 41 2.76 -5.98 3.87
CA TYR A 41 4.17 -6.30 4.11
C TYR A 41 4.73 -5.52 5.31
N GLY A 42 4.34 -4.26 5.48
CA GLY A 42 4.77 -3.43 6.59
C GLY A 42 4.17 -3.80 7.94
N ILE A 43 3.00 -4.46 7.95
CA ILE A 43 2.37 -5.01 9.16
C ILE A 43 2.99 -6.37 9.53
N ASP A 44 3.20 -7.24 8.54
CA ASP A 44 3.67 -8.62 8.78
C ASP A 44 5.16 -8.71 9.09
N LYS A 45 5.96 -7.75 8.64
CA LYS A 45 7.42 -7.78 8.81
C LYS A 45 7.86 -6.84 9.91
N ASP A 46 8.62 -7.39 10.84
CA ASP A 46 9.40 -6.60 11.76
C ASP A 46 10.64 -6.07 11.03
N PHE A 47 10.68 -4.76 10.77
CA PHE A 47 11.88 -4.10 10.27
C PHE A 47 12.73 -3.74 11.48
N SER A 48 13.51 -4.71 11.96
CA SER A 48 14.45 -4.58 13.08
C SER A 48 15.32 -3.30 13.01
N ASN A 49 14.74 -2.18 13.44
CA ASN A 49 15.26 -0.83 13.58
C ASN A 49 15.90 -0.17 12.36
N GLU A 50 15.66 -0.69 11.15
CA GLU A 50 16.29 -0.19 9.93
C GLU A 50 15.28 0.09 8.83
N SER A 51 15.27 1.35 8.40
CA SER A 51 14.53 1.76 7.21
C SER A 51 15.08 1.05 5.98
N ARG A 52 14.20 0.61 5.08
CA ARG A 52 14.58 -0.18 3.91
C ARG A 52 13.77 0.16 2.67
N HIS A 53 14.45 0.04 1.54
CA HIS A 53 13.81 0.06 0.24
C HIS A 53 13.41 -1.36 -0.16
N VAL A 54 12.17 -1.51 -0.61
CA VAL A 54 11.59 -2.79 -1.06
C VAL A 54 10.95 -2.56 -2.41
N VAL A 55 11.27 -3.42 -3.37
CA VAL A 55 10.61 -3.43 -4.67
C VAL A 55 9.47 -4.44 -4.61
N PHE A 56 8.25 -3.97 -4.84
CA PHE A 56 7.11 -4.82 -5.12
C PHE A 56 7.04 -5.03 -6.63
N TYR A 57 7.12 -6.28 -7.06
CA TYR A 57 7.03 -6.68 -8.44
C TYR A 57 5.76 -7.52 -8.63
N ASP A 58 4.81 -6.97 -9.37
CA ASP A 58 3.55 -7.62 -9.69
C ASP A 58 3.57 -8.04 -11.16
N MET A 59 3.53 -9.35 -11.40
CA MET A 59 3.38 -9.96 -12.72
C MET A 59 2.04 -10.71 -12.75
N GLY A 60 0.99 -9.99 -13.10
CA GLY A 60 -0.33 -10.54 -13.35
C GLY A 60 -0.47 -11.16 -14.75
N SER A 61 -1.68 -11.64 -15.06
CA SER A 61 -1.98 -12.28 -16.34
C SER A 61 -1.93 -11.33 -17.54
N SER A 62 -2.36 -10.08 -17.37
CA SER A 62 -2.48 -9.08 -18.43
C SER A 62 -1.47 -7.94 -18.33
N SER A 63 -0.90 -7.70 -17.15
CA SER A 63 -0.02 -6.57 -16.90
C SER A 63 1.07 -6.91 -15.91
N THR A 64 2.20 -6.22 -16.06
CA THR A 64 3.35 -6.33 -15.15
C THR A 64 3.81 -4.93 -14.79
N TYR A 65 4.06 -4.69 -13.51
CA TYR A 65 4.59 -3.42 -13.03
C TYR A 65 5.45 -3.62 -11.77
N ALA A 66 6.29 -2.63 -11.48
CA ALA A 66 7.12 -2.61 -10.28
C ALA A 66 6.95 -1.29 -9.54
N ALA A 67 6.96 -1.33 -8.21
CA ALA A 67 6.93 -0.16 -7.35
C ALA A 67 8.04 -0.23 -6.30
N LEU A 68 8.85 0.83 -6.19
CA LEU A 68 9.82 1.00 -5.12
C LEU A 68 9.14 1.68 -3.93
N VAL A 69 9.11 0.99 -2.80
CA VAL A 69 8.54 1.50 -1.56
C VAL A 69 9.64 1.64 -0.52
N TYR A 70 9.63 2.75 0.20
CA TYR A 70 10.52 2.99 1.32
C TYR A 70 9.75 2.80 2.63
N PHE A 71 10.17 1.82 3.42
CA PHE A 71 9.69 1.63 4.78
C PHE A 71 10.62 2.35 5.74
N SER A 72 10.04 3.23 6.57
CA SER A 72 10.79 3.95 7.60
C SER A 72 10.50 3.40 8.99
N SER A 73 11.50 3.32 9.84
CA SER A 73 11.31 3.14 11.29
C SER A 73 11.41 4.49 11.99
N TYR A 74 10.68 4.66 13.09
CA TYR A 74 10.75 5.85 13.93
C TYR A 74 11.20 5.50 15.34
N LYS A 75 11.84 6.44 16.03
CA LYS A 75 12.29 6.24 17.41
C LYS A 75 11.18 6.67 18.37
N SER A 76 10.70 5.73 19.18
CA SER A 76 9.76 5.97 20.28
C SER A 76 10.47 5.84 21.63
N LYS A 77 9.94 6.47 22.69
CA LYS A 77 10.43 6.28 24.06
C LYS A 77 9.47 5.38 24.82
N GLU A 78 9.90 4.16 25.11
CA GLU A 78 9.19 3.23 25.98
C GLU A 78 9.96 3.06 27.30
N TYR A 79 9.28 3.27 28.43
CA TYR A 79 9.85 3.09 29.78
C TYR A 79 11.21 3.79 30.00
N GLY A 80 11.39 4.98 29.41
CA GLY A 80 12.62 5.78 29.53
C GLY A 80 13.78 5.34 28.63
N LYS A 81 13.61 4.28 27.83
CA LYS A 81 14.58 3.85 26.80
C LYS A 81 14.10 4.24 25.41
N THR A 82 15.04 4.66 24.55
CA THR A 82 14.74 4.91 23.14
C THR A 82 14.69 3.58 22.42
N VAL A 83 13.53 3.22 21.89
CA VAL A 83 13.28 2.00 21.12
C VAL A 83 12.91 2.43 19.71
N SER A 84 13.53 1.83 18.71
CA SER A 84 13.11 2.00 17.32
C SER A 84 11.90 1.09 17.08
N VAL A 85 10.84 1.64 16.49
CA VAL A 85 9.58 0.96 16.24
C VAL A 85 9.21 1.10 14.77
N ASN A 86 8.52 0.08 14.25
CA ASN A 86 8.03 0.07 12.88
C ASN A 86 6.89 1.07 12.72
N GLN A 87 6.70 1.63 11.52
CA GLN A 87 5.67 2.63 11.26
C GLN A 87 4.23 2.15 11.53
N PHE A 88 3.99 0.84 11.55
CA PHE A 88 2.68 0.23 11.77
C PHE A 88 2.58 -0.53 13.10
N GLN A 89 3.57 -0.38 14.00
CA GLN A 89 3.54 -0.81 15.40
C GLN A 89 3.48 0.41 16.33
#